data_AF-A0A504X8N2-F1
#
_entry.id   AF-A0A504X8N2-F1
#
_cell.length_a   1.000
_cell.length_b   1.000
_cell.length_c   1.000
_cell.angle_alpha   90.00
_cell.angle_beta   90.00
_cell.angle_gamma   90.00
#
_symmetry.space_group_name_H-M   'P 1'
#
loop_
_entity.id
_entity.type
_entity.pdbx_description
1 polymer ?
#
loop_
_entity_poly.entity_id
_entity_poly.type
_entity_poly.pdbx_seq_one_letter_code
_entity_poly.pdbx_strand_id
1 'polypeptide(L)'
;MLRCITHSRLSGSILLSGAAVPRLSQVTCTSTWASSSSLTTAKALWCSATAPLRKDIRKNDRGDARRLTFEERAERRMGKTKDQRESREQLAQEAQVMVSEDFPEELEAIYAKTSEKANISAMKVLNMAKCLELLEVEVAGGHTVLLVKVAQVVKTSTTTIEITPNSASFGNTILQRVSRFDSALQVSKEGTKIRVVIPPITTARRDKTVAEVNNLISTFRQRVKQSRTKAVKVLQDAGLADGVQQELTALVDSTANAFVEEKAAELELLSEEVMTMGIDESDVAAGR
;
A
#
# COMPACT_ATOMS: atom_id res chain seq x y z
N MET A 1 -4.13 21.94 -28.03
CA MET A 1 -5.15 21.95 -26.96
C MET A 1 -4.61 21.15 -25.79
N LEU A 2 -4.06 21.81 -24.77
CA LEU A 2 -3.45 21.18 -23.61
C LEU A 2 -4.52 20.87 -22.57
N ARG A 3 -4.77 19.59 -22.28
CA ARG A 3 -5.61 19.17 -21.16
C ARG A 3 -4.77 19.16 -19.89
N CYS A 4 -5.10 20.05 -18.96
CA CYS A 4 -4.58 20.04 -17.59
C CYS A 4 -5.03 18.76 -16.88
N ILE A 5 -4.09 17.93 -16.43
CA ILE A 5 -4.36 16.86 -15.46
C ILE A 5 -3.94 17.40 -14.09
N THR A 6 -4.94 17.89 -13.35
CA THR A 6 -4.82 18.24 -11.94
C THR A 6 -5.43 17.12 -11.11
N HIS A 7 -4.63 16.18 -10.61
CA HIS A 7 -5.00 15.38 -9.44
C HIS A 7 -3.77 15.06 -8.59
N SER A 8 -3.47 15.99 -7.69
CA SER A 8 -2.60 15.77 -6.54
C SER A 8 -3.43 15.18 -5.38
N ARG A 9 -3.24 13.89 -5.10
CA ARG A 9 -3.55 13.32 -3.77
C ARG A 9 -2.24 12.90 -3.12
N LEU A 10 -1.83 13.69 -2.12
CA LEU A 10 -0.71 13.39 -1.24
C LEU A 10 -1.11 12.24 -0.30
N SER A 11 -0.37 11.13 -0.32
CA SER A 11 -0.45 10.10 0.72
C SER A 11 0.34 10.56 1.94
N GLY A 12 -0.37 10.81 3.05
CA GLY A 12 0.22 11.01 4.37
C GLY A 12 0.66 9.67 4.96
N SER A 13 1.95 9.55 5.29
CA SER A 13 2.48 8.42 6.04
C SER A 13 3.54 8.90 7.03
N ILE A 14 3.13 9.13 8.28
CA ILE A 14 3.97 9.25 9.50
C ILE A 14 3.00 8.83 10.64
N LEU A 15 3.26 7.92 11.59
CA LEU A 15 4.44 7.69 12.44
C LEU A 15 4.41 6.25 13.00
N LEU A 16 5.61 5.69 13.16
CA LEU A 16 5.94 4.59 14.07
C LEU A 16 6.80 5.14 15.22
N SER A 17 6.61 4.57 16.41
CA SER A 17 7.61 4.28 17.46
C SER A 17 7.44 4.99 18.80
N GLY A 18 7.48 4.19 19.87
CA GLY A 18 7.60 4.60 21.27
C GLY A 18 7.54 3.40 22.22
N ALA A 19 8.70 2.99 22.72
CA ALA A 19 8.98 1.74 23.44
C ALA A 19 8.40 1.61 24.86
N ALA A 20 8.18 0.36 25.30
CA ALA A 20 8.41 -0.08 26.69
C ALA A 20 8.46 -1.62 26.80
N VAL A 21 9.59 -2.15 27.27
CA VAL A 21 9.80 -3.54 27.70
C VAL A 21 9.62 -3.61 29.22
N PRO A 22 8.98 -4.67 29.77
CA PRO A 22 9.62 -5.34 30.90
C PRO A 22 9.49 -6.88 30.91
N ARG A 23 10.67 -7.49 31.08
CA ARG A 23 11.05 -8.62 31.97
C ARG A 23 10.04 -9.76 32.26
N LEU A 24 10.42 -10.93 31.75
CA LEU A 24 10.05 -12.26 32.24
C LEU A 24 10.40 -12.44 33.73
N SER A 25 9.47 -13.02 34.49
CA SER A 25 9.75 -13.67 35.77
C SER A 25 9.30 -15.13 35.70
N GLN A 26 10.27 -16.02 35.95
CA GLN A 26 10.09 -17.45 36.12
C GLN A 26 9.47 -17.73 37.49
N VAL A 27 8.54 -18.68 37.56
CA VAL A 27 8.25 -19.42 38.80
C VAL A 27 8.15 -20.90 38.45
N THR A 28 9.14 -21.65 38.90
CA THR A 28 9.19 -23.11 38.94
C THR A 28 8.57 -23.65 40.23
N CYS A 29 7.78 -24.71 40.06
CA CYS A 29 7.58 -25.92 40.89
C CYS A 29 7.81 -25.87 42.41
N THR A 30 6.88 -26.45 43.20
CA THR A 30 7.00 -27.84 43.71
C THR A 30 6.02 -28.18 44.85
N SER A 31 5.51 -29.42 44.78
CA SER A 31 5.14 -30.32 45.90
C SER A 31 3.86 -29.98 46.70
N THR A 32 3.08 -30.91 47.25
CA THR A 32 3.34 -32.28 47.70
C THR A 32 2.03 -33.09 47.65
N TRP A 33 2.13 -34.36 47.23
CA TRP A 33 1.17 -35.41 47.57
C TRP A 33 1.45 -35.90 49.00
N ALA A 34 0.39 -36.16 49.76
CA ALA A 34 0.45 -37.03 50.92
C ALA A 34 -0.77 -37.96 50.91
N SER A 35 -0.47 -39.25 50.81
CA SER A 35 -1.41 -40.36 50.91
C SER A 35 -1.39 -40.93 52.33
N SER A 36 -2.51 -41.59 52.66
CA SER A 36 -2.57 -42.88 53.37
C SER A 36 -3.04 -42.92 54.84
N SER A 37 -4.06 -43.78 55.02
CA SER A 37 -4.32 -44.73 56.13
C SER A 37 -4.80 -44.15 57.48
N SER A 38 -5.72 -44.74 58.25
CA SER A 38 -6.30 -46.10 58.31
C SER A 38 -7.54 -46.15 59.23
N LEU A 39 -8.30 -47.25 59.13
CA LEU A 39 -9.51 -47.65 59.86
C LEU A 39 -9.43 -47.61 61.41
N THR A 40 -10.56 -47.43 62.09
CA THR A 40 -11.18 -48.47 62.97
C THR A 40 -12.57 -48.10 63.51
N THR A 41 -13.26 -49.17 63.87
CA THR A 41 -14.69 -49.45 64.09
C THR A 41 -15.29 -48.92 65.40
N ALA A 42 -16.57 -48.51 65.38
CA ALA A 42 -17.50 -48.71 66.52
C ALA A 42 -18.96 -48.66 66.05
N LYS A 43 -19.71 -49.74 66.30
CA LYS A 43 -21.18 -49.83 66.20
C LYS A 43 -21.80 -49.34 67.51
N ALA A 44 -22.84 -48.51 67.44
CA ALA A 44 -24.11 -48.75 68.14
C ALA A 44 -25.15 -47.67 67.77
N LEU A 45 -26.38 -48.14 67.57
CA LEU A 45 -27.64 -47.42 67.40
C LEU A 45 -27.78 -46.22 68.36
N TRP A 46 -28.55 -45.20 67.94
CA TRP A 46 -29.78 -44.73 68.61
C TRP A 46 -30.64 -43.93 67.61
N CYS A 47 -31.95 -44.08 67.77
CA CYS A 47 -33.00 -43.53 66.92
C CYS A 47 -33.23 -42.03 67.17
N SER A 48 -33.58 -41.34 66.08
CA SER A 48 -34.53 -40.23 65.98
C SER A 48 -34.25 -38.91 66.71
N ALA A 49 -33.70 -37.95 65.96
CA ALA A 49 -34.17 -36.56 66.01
C ALA A 49 -33.85 -35.88 64.67
N THR A 50 -34.89 -35.65 63.86
CA THR A 50 -34.87 -34.83 62.65
C THR A 50 -34.42 -33.40 62.97
N ALA A 51 -33.26 -32.99 62.43
CA ALA A 51 -32.95 -31.58 62.24
C ALA A 51 -33.24 -31.21 60.77
N PRO A 52 -34.15 -30.25 60.49
CA PRO A 52 -34.45 -29.85 59.12
C PRO A 52 -33.30 -28.97 58.61
N LEU A 53 -32.33 -29.57 57.92
CA LEU A 53 -31.36 -28.81 57.16
C LEU A 53 -32.07 -28.23 55.93
N ARG A 54 -32.15 -26.89 55.92
CA ARG A 54 -32.75 -26.03 54.90
C ARG A 54 -32.47 -26.54 53.49
N LYS A 55 -33.48 -27.17 52.91
CA LYS A 55 -33.52 -27.50 51.48
C LYS A 55 -34.21 -26.35 50.74
N ASP A 56 -33.56 -25.19 50.69
CA ASP A 56 -33.84 -24.19 49.66
C ASP A 56 -32.95 -24.42 48.44
N ILE A 57 -32.95 -25.66 47.96
CA ILE A 57 -32.67 -25.89 46.54
C ILE A 57 -33.99 -25.60 45.85
N ARG A 58 -34.11 -24.37 45.33
CA ARG A 58 -35.21 -23.98 44.45
C ARG A 58 -35.39 -25.09 43.43
N LYS A 59 -36.54 -25.75 43.49
CA LYS A 59 -36.90 -26.93 42.68
C LYS A 59 -37.01 -26.62 41.17
N ASN A 60 -36.69 -25.39 40.76
CA ASN A 60 -36.77 -24.89 39.39
C ASN A 60 -35.40 -24.60 38.75
N ASP A 61 -34.28 -24.84 39.43
CA ASP A 61 -32.95 -24.66 38.85
C ASP A 61 -32.41 -25.96 38.21
N ARG A 62 -33.28 -26.69 37.52
CA ARG A 62 -32.86 -27.69 36.55
C ARG A 62 -32.72 -26.98 35.22
N GLY A 63 -31.50 -26.51 34.93
CA GLY A 63 -31.14 -26.06 33.59
C GLY A 63 -31.71 -27.02 32.53
N ASP A 64 -32.44 -26.45 31.58
CA ASP A 64 -32.82 -27.05 30.30
C ASP A 64 -33.45 -28.46 30.29
N ALA A 65 -34.20 -28.84 31.35
CA ALA A 65 -34.94 -30.10 31.39
C ALA A 65 -36.41 -29.99 30.88
N ARG A 66 -36.78 -28.94 30.14
CA ARG A 66 -38.07 -28.91 29.45
C ARG A 66 -37.99 -29.77 28.19
N ARG A 67 -39.01 -30.59 27.93
CA ARG A 67 -39.12 -31.31 26.64
C ARG A 67 -39.22 -30.24 25.55
N LEU A 68 -38.13 -30.05 24.80
CA LEU A 68 -38.09 -29.14 23.66
C LEU A 68 -39.24 -29.45 22.73
N THR A 69 -39.95 -28.40 22.31
CA THR A 69 -41.02 -28.54 21.31
C THR A 69 -40.44 -29.07 20.00
N PHE A 70 -41.30 -29.59 19.12
CA PHE A 70 -40.86 -30.05 17.81
C PHE A 70 -40.17 -28.91 17.02
N GLU A 71 -40.72 -27.70 17.13
CA GLU A 71 -40.16 -26.47 16.54
C GLU A 71 -38.79 -26.14 17.12
N GLU A 72 -38.61 -26.12 18.44
CA GLU A 72 -37.30 -25.84 19.07
C GLU A 72 -36.24 -26.90 18.70
N ARG A 73 -36.65 -28.16 18.50
CA ARG A 73 -35.75 -29.23 18.04
C ARG A 73 -35.40 -29.10 16.55
N ALA A 74 -36.34 -28.63 15.73
CA ALA A 74 -36.12 -28.32 14.33
C ALA A 74 -35.19 -27.10 14.19
N GLU A 75 -35.42 -26.04 14.96
CA GLU A 75 -34.57 -24.85 15.02
C GLU A 75 -33.15 -25.18 15.47
N ARG A 76 -32.95 -26.03 16.48
CA ARG A 76 -31.59 -26.46 16.88
C ARG A 76 -30.88 -27.30 15.81
N ARG A 77 -31.62 -28.01 14.94
CA ARG A 77 -31.06 -28.73 13.78
C ARG A 77 -30.76 -27.80 12.62
N MET A 78 -31.62 -26.80 12.38
CA MET A 78 -31.45 -25.82 11.31
C MET A 78 -30.50 -24.67 11.65
N GLY A 79 -30.30 -24.35 12.93
CA GLY A 79 -29.44 -23.26 13.39
C GLY A 79 -27.98 -23.50 12.99
N LYS A 80 -27.46 -24.73 13.19
CA LYS A 80 -26.11 -25.09 12.74
C LYS A 80 -25.93 -24.97 11.23
N THR A 81 -26.96 -25.29 10.44
CA THR A 81 -26.92 -25.13 8.98
C THR A 81 -27.10 -23.68 8.54
N LYS A 82 -27.81 -22.86 9.33
CA LYS A 82 -28.01 -21.43 9.08
C LYS A 82 -26.72 -20.67 9.38
N ASP A 83 -26.09 -20.90 10.52
CA ASP A 83 -24.82 -20.26 10.90
C ASP A 83 -23.70 -20.59 9.91
N GLN A 84 -23.61 -21.85 9.45
CA GLN A 84 -22.65 -22.24 8.42
C GLN A 84 -22.93 -21.56 7.07
N ARG A 85 -24.21 -21.38 6.71
CA ARG A 85 -24.60 -20.68 5.50
C ARG A 85 -24.26 -19.20 5.58
N GLU A 86 -24.60 -18.54 6.69
CA GLU A 86 -24.26 -17.15 6.95
C GLU A 86 -22.75 -16.92 6.93
N SER A 87 -21.95 -17.82 7.51
CA SER A 87 -20.49 -17.72 7.45
C SER A 87 -19.93 -17.85 6.03
N ARG A 88 -20.54 -18.69 5.18
CA ARG A 88 -20.12 -18.85 3.78
C ARG A 88 -20.51 -17.65 2.93
N GLU A 89 -21.70 -17.10 3.19
CA GLU A 89 -22.18 -15.88 2.55
C GLU A 89 -21.32 -14.68 2.94
N GLN A 90 -20.89 -14.58 4.21
CA GLN A 90 -19.93 -13.56 4.67
C GLN A 90 -18.58 -13.70 3.97
N LEU A 91 -17.99 -14.90 3.90
CA LEU A 91 -16.73 -15.13 3.19
C LEU A 91 -16.82 -14.75 1.71
N ALA A 92 -17.94 -15.08 1.05
CA ALA A 92 -18.18 -14.70 -0.33
C ALA A 92 -18.29 -13.17 -0.50
N GLN A 93 -18.94 -12.48 0.44
CA GLN A 93 -19.03 -11.01 0.43
C GLN A 93 -17.67 -10.36 0.66
N GLU A 94 -16.87 -10.84 1.61
CA GLU A 94 -15.52 -10.35 1.85
C GLU A 94 -14.62 -10.55 0.62
N ALA A 95 -14.68 -11.73 0.00
CA ALA A 95 -13.95 -12.02 -1.23
C ALA A 95 -14.41 -11.12 -2.38
N GLN A 96 -15.72 -10.83 -2.47
CA GLN A 96 -16.26 -9.91 -3.47
C GLN A 96 -15.71 -8.50 -3.28
N VAL A 97 -15.70 -7.98 -2.04
CA VAL A 97 -15.15 -6.64 -1.71
C VAL A 97 -13.67 -6.58 -2.06
N MET A 98 -12.89 -7.59 -1.71
CA MET A 98 -11.46 -7.65 -2.04
C MET A 98 -11.23 -7.55 -3.55
N VAL A 99 -12.05 -8.24 -4.36
CA VAL A 99 -11.90 -8.22 -5.83
C VAL A 99 -12.42 -6.90 -6.44
N SER A 100 -13.51 -6.34 -5.93
CA SER A 100 -14.12 -5.14 -6.52
C SER A 100 -13.54 -3.81 -6.04
N GLU A 101 -12.92 -3.78 -4.87
CA GLU A 101 -12.41 -2.55 -4.24
C GLU A 101 -10.90 -2.64 -4.00
N ASP A 102 -10.47 -3.54 -3.11
CA ASP A 102 -9.06 -3.61 -2.67
C ASP A 102 -8.09 -3.88 -3.81
N PHE A 103 -8.44 -4.82 -4.71
CA PHE A 103 -7.57 -5.21 -5.81
C PHE A 103 -7.37 -4.06 -6.82
N PRO A 104 -8.43 -3.39 -7.34
CA PRO A 104 -8.28 -2.17 -8.13
C PRO A 104 -7.47 -1.07 -7.43
N GLU A 105 -7.68 -0.85 -6.13
CA GLU A 105 -6.89 0.15 -5.38
C GLU A 105 -5.39 -0.20 -5.33
N GLU A 106 -5.04 -1.48 -5.14
CA GLU A 106 -3.65 -1.92 -5.22
C GLU A 106 -3.05 -1.66 -6.62
N LEU A 107 -3.81 -1.94 -7.68
CA LEU A 107 -3.39 -1.69 -9.06
C LEU A 107 -3.14 -0.20 -9.32
N GLU A 108 -4.02 0.68 -8.84
CA GLU A 108 -3.86 2.13 -8.92
C GLU A 108 -2.62 2.61 -8.15
N ALA A 109 -2.36 2.06 -6.96
CA ALA A 109 -1.16 2.39 -6.19
C ALA A 109 0.14 1.96 -6.91
N ILE A 110 0.11 0.83 -7.64
CA ILE A 110 1.22 0.37 -8.49
C ILE A 110 1.39 1.32 -9.68
N TYR A 111 0.28 1.71 -10.33
CA TYR A 111 0.30 2.63 -11.46
C TYR A 111 0.82 4.02 -11.08
N ALA A 112 0.29 4.63 -10.02
CA ALA A 112 0.67 5.97 -9.55
C ALA A 112 2.19 6.11 -9.35
N LYS A 113 2.83 5.11 -8.74
CA LYS A 113 4.30 5.09 -8.55
C LYS A 113 5.08 4.95 -9.86
N THR A 114 4.50 4.28 -10.84
CA THR A 114 5.13 4.07 -12.16
C THR A 114 4.94 5.31 -13.02
N SER A 115 3.73 5.85 -13.09
CA SER A 115 3.38 7.04 -13.86
C SER A 115 4.12 8.27 -13.35
N GLU A 116 4.28 8.44 -12.03
CA GLU A 116 5.11 9.51 -11.47
C GLU A 116 6.56 9.45 -12.00
N LYS A 117 7.17 8.26 -11.99
CA LYS A 117 8.54 8.08 -12.50
C LYS A 117 8.64 8.31 -14.00
N ALA A 118 7.68 7.79 -14.76
CA ALA A 118 7.62 7.96 -16.21
C ALA A 118 7.46 9.44 -16.57
N ASN A 119 6.53 10.14 -15.91
CA ASN A 119 6.30 11.57 -16.07
C ASN A 119 7.54 12.39 -15.75
N ILE A 120 8.25 12.08 -14.65
CA ILE A 120 9.51 12.76 -14.31
C ILE A 120 10.56 12.50 -15.41
N SER A 121 10.74 11.26 -15.87
CA SER A 121 11.70 10.94 -16.94
C SER A 121 11.36 11.64 -18.26
N ALA A 122 10.10 11.67 -18.67
CA ALA A 122 9.64 12.37 -19.86
C ALA A 122 9.84 13.89 -19.72
N MET A 123 9.42 14.48 -18.60
CA MET A 123 9.51 15.92 -18.36
C MET A 123 10.95 16.44 -18.28
N LYS A 124 11.94 15.60 -17.94
CA LYS A 124 13.36 15.97 -18.07
C LYS A 124 13.75 16.31 -19.51
N VAL A 125 13.06 15.74 -20.49
CA VAL A 125 13.22 16.07 -21.91
C VAL A 125 12.23 17.17 -22.31
N LEU A 126 10.93 17.01 -22.02
CA LEU A 126 9.88 17.92 -22.49
C LEU A 126 10.01 19.32 -21.87
N ASN A 127 10.28 19.42 -20.57
CA ASN A 127 10.32 20.69 -19.84
C ASN A 127 11.11 20.58 -18.53
N MET A 128 12.44 20.55 -18.64
CA MET A 128 13.35 20.48 -17.50
C MET A 128 13.16 21.62 -16.50
N ALA A 129 12.80 22.82 -16.95
CA ALA A 129 12.55 23.95 -16.05
C ALA A 129 11.41 23.66 -15.07
N LYS A 130 10.30 23.11 -15.58
CA LYS A 130 9.16 22.72 -14.74
C LYS A 130 9.51 21.61 -13.75
N CYS A 131 10.33 20.64 -14.16
CA CYS A 131 10.85 19.60 -13.27
C CYS A 131 11.60 20.19 -12.06
N LEU A 132 12.44 21.20 -12.29
CA LEU A 132 13.19 21.83 -11.21
C LEU A 132 12.29 22.65 -10.28
N GLU A 133 11.24 23.30 -10.78
CA GLU A 133 10.27 24.01 -9.92
C GLU A 133 9.53 23.07 -8.96
N LEU A 134 9.20 21.87 -9.43
CA LEU A 134 8.51 20.84 -8.65
C LEU A 134 9.47 19.99 -7.80
N LEU A 135 10.78 20.24 -7.88
CA LEU A 135 11.77 19.47 -7.16
C LEU A 135 11.64 19.68 -5.66
N GLU A 136 11.52 18.59 -4.92
CA GLU A 136 11.57 18.65 -3.46
C GLU A 136 13.01 18.65 -2.93
N VAL A 137 13.26 19.56 -1.99
CA VAL A 137 14.53 19.75 -1.30
C VAL A 137 14.32 19.46 0.19
N GLU A 138 15.25 18.70 0.77
CA GLU A 138 15.26 18.41 2.20
C GLU A 138 15.67 19.64 3.01
N VAL A 139 14.98 19.88 4.10
CA VAL A 139 15.19 20.99 5.03
C VAL A 139 15.58 20.44 6.39
N ALA A 140 16.17 21.27 7.24
CA ALA A 140 16.50 20.90 8.61
C ALA A 140 15.29 20.28 9.33
N GLY A 141 15.50 19.16 10.02
CA GLY A 141 14.43 18.39 10.67
C GLY A 141 13.84 17.25 9.81
N GLY A 142 14.40 16.97 8.64
CA GLY A 142 13.99 15.84 7.79
C GLY A 142 12.71 16.07 6.99
N HIS A 143 12.24 17.32 6.93
CA HIS A 143 11.10 17.71 6.10
C HIS A 143 11.53 17.95 4.66
N THR A 144 10.65 17.70 3.69
CA THR A 144 10.86 18.08 2.29
C THR A 144 9.93 19.24 1.92
N VAL A 145 10.44 20.18 1.12
CA VAL A 145 9.67 21.30 0.59
C VAL A 145 10.02 21.52 -0.87
N LEU A 146 9.06 22.05 -1.64
CA LEU A 146 9.30 22.43 -3.04
C LEU A 146 10.41 23.48 -3.14
N LEU A 147 11.27 23.35 -4.15
CA LEU A 147 12.40 24.24 -4.41
C LEU A 147 11.97 25.71 -4.45
N VAL A 148 10.83 25.99 -5.09
CA VAL A 148 10.28 27.35 -5.22
C VAL A 148 9.92 28.02 -3.88
N LYS A 149 9.79 27.25 -2.78
CA LYS A 149 9.54 27.81 -1.44
C LYS A 149 10.82 28.29 -0.76
N VAL A 150 11.97 27.73 -1.14
CA VAL A 150 13.27 27.98 -0.49
C VAL A 150 14.27 28.69 -1.41
N ALA A 151 13.92 28.87 -2.68
CA ALA A 151 14.72 29.58 -3.67
C ALA A 151 13.85 30.19 -4.77
N GLN A 152 14.34 31.27 -5.37
CA GLN A 152 13.82 31.81 -6.62
C GLN A 152 14.44 31.06 -7.80
N VAL A 153 13.62 30.45 -8.65
CA VAL A 153 14.04 29.75 -9.87
C VAL A 153 13.70 30.64 -11.07
N VAL A 154 14.70 31.04 -11.84
CA VAL A 154 14.54 31.93 -13.00
C VAL A 154 15.19 31.31 -14.23
N LYS A 155 14.42 31.18 -15.31
CA LYS A 155 14.95 30.79 -16.61
C LYS A 155 15.61 32.00 -17.26
N THR A 156 16.93 32.01 -17.37
CA THR A 156 17.70 33.13 -17.94
C THR A 156 17.94 32.98 -19.44
N SER A 157 17.99 31.75 -19.94
CA SER A 157 18.02 31.45 -21.37
C SER A 157 17.28 30.15 -21.68
N THR A 158 17.24 29.74 -22.95
CA THR A 158 16.65 28.45 -23.34
C THR A 158 17.36 27.26 -22.69
N THR A 159 18.67 27.38 -22.41
CA THR A 159 19.51 26.31 -21.87
C THR A 159 20.06 26.61 -20.49
N THR A 160 19.72 27.74 -19.87
CA THR A 160 20.23 28.12 -18.54
C THR A 160 19.13 28.53 -17.59
N ILE A 161 19.23 28.01 -16.36
CA ILE A 161 18.38 28.36 -15.23
C ILE A 161 19.28 28.85 -14.10
N GLU A 162 18.89 29.96 -13.49
CA GLU A 162 19.49 30.47 -12.26
C GLU A 162 18.56 30.16 -11.09
N ILE A 163 19.14 29.61 -10.02
CA ILE A 163 18.47 29.35 -8.76
C ILE A 163 19.14 30.22 -7.71
N THR A 164 18.37 31.12 -7.09
CA THR A 164 18.83 31.99 -6.01
C THR A 164 18.19 31.54 -4.70
N PRO A 165 18.93 30.88 -3.81
CA PRO A 165 18.42 30.50 -2.50
C PRO A 165 17.94 31.71 -1.70
N ASN A 166 16.81 31.58 -1.00
CA ASN A 166 16.28 32.64 -0.12
C ASN A 166 17.18 32.86 1.11
N SER A 167 17.99 31.86 1.45
CA SER A 167 18.99 31.90 2.53
C SER A 167 20.24 31.12 2.14
N ALA A 168 21.40 31.59 2.57
CA ALA A 168 22.69 30.92 2.35
C ALA A 168 22.73 29.48 2.90
N SER A 169 21.95 29.19 3.95
CA SER A 169 21.85 27.85 4.56
C SER A 169 21.34 26.79 3.59
N PHE A 170 20.54 27.15 2.59
CA PHE A 170 19.98 26.22 1.61
C PHE A 170 20.88 26.01 0.39
N GLY A 171 21.88 26.86 0.17
CA GLY A 171 22.66 26.86 -1.08
C GLY A 171 23.32 25.51 -1.38
N ASN A 172 23.98 24.90 -0.40
CA ASN A 172 24.65 23.61 -0.61
C ASN A 172 23.64 22.46 -0.77
N THR A 173 22.53 22.47 -0.02
CA THR A 173 21.50 21.43 -0.11
C THR A 173 20.79 21.46 -1.46
N ILE A 174 20.43 22.65 -1.94
CA ILE A 174 19.84 22.83 -3.28
C ILE A 174 20.82 22.39 -4.35
N LEU A 175 22.10 22.83 -4.27
CA LEU A 175 23.13 22.46 -5.24
C LEU A 175 23.26 20.94 -5.37
N GLN A 176 23.38 20.24 -4.24
CA GLN A 176 23.47 18.78 -4.21
C GLN A 176 22.20 18.11 -4.74
N ARG A 177 21.03 18.62 -4.37
CA ARG A 177 19.75 18.04 -4.78
C ARG A 177 19.52 18.16 -6.28
N VAL A 178 19.80 19.32 -6.86
CA VAL A 178 19.69 19.60 -8.30
C VAL A 178 20.72 18.78 -9.09
N SER A 179 21.96 18.70 -8.62
CA SER A 179 23.01 17.89 -9.26
C SER A 179 22.66 16.39 -9.33
N ARG A 180 21.93 15.87 -8.33
CA ARG A 180 21.47 14.47 -8.31
C ARG A 180 20.16 14.23 -9.06
N PHE A 181 19.44 15.28 -9.45
CA PHE A 181 18.14 15.15 -10.10
C PHE A 181 18.26 14.58 -11.52
N ASP A 182 19.21 15.09 -12.29
CA ASP A 182 19.59 14.58 -13.60
C ASP A 182 21.11 14.77 -13.78
N SER A 183 21.82 13.66 -14.00
CA SER A 183 23.28 13.64 -14.17
C SER A 183 23.76 14.32 -15.44
N ALA A 184 22.85 14.60 -16.39
CA ALA A 184 23.18 15.35 -17.60
C ALA A 184 23.30 16.87 -17.32
N LEU A 185 22.75 17.37 -16.21
CA LEU A 185 22.80 18.79 -15.88
C LEU A 185 24.21 19.20 -15.43
N GLN A 186 24.70 20.32 -15.97
CA GLN A 186 25.90 20.97 -15.42
C GLN A 186 25.45 21.99 -14.39
N VAL A 187 25.78 21.73 -13.13
CA VAL A 187 25.37 22.58 -12.01
C VAL A 187 26.61 23.19 -11.39
N SER A 188 26.68 24.52 -11.35
CA SER A 188 27.79 25.28 -10.76
C SER A 188 27.28 26.32 -9.77
N LYS A 189 28.14 26.70 -8.82
CA LYS A 189 27.86 27.78 -7.87
C LYS A 189 28.57 29.04 -8.32
N GLU A 190 27.82 30.11 -8.53
CA GLU A 190 28.30 31.44 -8.92
C GLU A 190 27.96 32.42 -7.79
N GLY A 191 28.85 32.52 -6.80
CA GLY A 191 28.63 33.33 -5.60
C GLY A 191 27.46 32.83 -4.76
N THR A 192 26.39 33.63 -4.67
CA THR A 192 25.14 33.28 -3.98
C THR A 192 24.13 32.56 -4.87
N LYS A 193 24.38 32.48 -6.18
CA LYS A 193 23.50 31.84 -7.15
C LYS A 193 24.00 30.45 -7.51
N ILE A 194 23.07 29.60 -7.93
CA ILE A 194 23.34 28.29 -8.51
C ILE A 194 22.93 28.36 -9.97
N ARG A 195 23.89 28.12 -10.87
CA ARG A 195 23.65 28.09 -12.31
C ARG A 195 23.49 26.65 -12.75
N VAL A 196 22.43 26.40 -13.51
CA VAL A 196 22.11 25.10 -14.09
C VAL A 196 22.12 25.24 -15.61
N VAL A 197 23.00 24.52 -16.28
CA VAL A 197 23.03 24.42 -17.74
C VAL A 197 22.34 23.13 -18.15
N ILE A 198 21.27 23.28 -18.92
CA ILE A 198 20.49 22.20 -19.52
C ILE A 198 21.16 21.82 -20.85
N PRO A 199 21.59 20.56 -21.02
CA PRO A 199 22.16 20.13 -22.28
C PRO A 199 21.08 20.05 -23.37
N PRO A 200 21.47 20.19 -24.65
CA PRO A 200 20.54 20.10 -25.77
C PRO A 200 19.80 18.76 -25.79
N ILE A 201 18.58 18.78 -26.32
CA ILE A 201 17.75 17.58 -26.47
C ILE A 201 18.13 16.92 -27.79
N THR A 202 19.02 15.94 -27.74
CA THR A 202 19.42 15.13 -28.90
C THR A 202 18.46 13.95 -29.09
N THR A 203 18.47 13.35 -30.30
CA THR A 203 17.81 12.06 -30.57
C THR A 203 18.23 10.99 -29.57
N ALA A 204 19.53 10.84 -29.31
CA ALA A 204 20.06 9.90 -28.34
C ALA A 204 19.49 10.11 -26.91
N ARG A 205 19.22 11.36 -26.50
CA ARG A 205 18.60 11.64 -25.20
C ARG A 205 17.12 11.25 -25.19
N ARG A 206 16.39 11.52 -26.28
CA ARG A 206 15.00 11.08 -26.47
C ARG A 206 14.91 9.54 -26.42
N ASP A 207 15.75 8.85 -27.20
CA ASP A 207 15.79 7.39 -27.27
C ASP A 207 16.07 6.77 -25.89
N LYS A 208 17.01 7.36 -25.14
CA LYS A 208 17.30 6.92 -23.77
C LYS A 208 16.08 7.08 -22.85
N THR A 209 15.40 8.22 -22.91
CA THR A 209 14.20 8.46 -22.10
C THR A 209 13.07 7.50 -22.47
N VAL A 210 12.86 7.24 -23.76
CA VAL A 210 11.89 6.23 -24.23
C VAL A 210 12.25 4.84 -23.73
N ALA A 211 13.52 4.45 -23.79
CA ALA A 211 13.97 3.18 -23.24
C ALA A 211 13.74 3.07 -21.72
N GLU A 212 13.94 4.16 -20.98
CA GLU A 212 13.60 4.24 -19.55
C GLU A 212 12.10 4.06 -19.30
N VAL A 213 11.23 4.73 -20.06
CA VAL A 213 9.77 4.58 -19.93
C VAL A 213 9.31 3.17 -20.30
N ASN A 214 9.85 2.58 -21.37
CA ASN A 214 9.57 1.19 -21.75
C ASN A 214 9.97 0.17 -20.66
N ASN A 215 11.09 0.42 -19.98
CA ASN A 215 11.50 -0.39 -18.84
C ASN A 215 10.57 -0.21 -17.62
N LEU A 216 10.01 0.99 -17.43
CA LEU A 216 8.98 1.20 -16.41
C LEU A 216 7.68 0.47 -16.75
N ILE A 217 7.27 0.45 -18.03
CA ILE A 217 6.10 -0.30 -18.51
C ILE A 217 6.30 -1.80 -18.28
N SER A 218 7.47 -2.36 -18.61
CA SER A 218 7.75 -3.78 -18.37
C SER A 218 7.71 -4.14 -16.88
N THR A 219 8.27 -3.28 -16.03
CA THR A 219 8.24 -3.42 -14.57
C THR A 219 6.81 -3.32 -14.02
N PHE A 220 6.00 -2.41 -14.56
CA PHE A 220 4.58 -2.24 -14.22
C PHE A 220 3.78 -3.51 -14.53
N ARG A 221 3.89 -4.02 -15.76
CA ARG A 221 3.25 -5.27 -16.18
C ARG A 221 3.63 -6.44 -15.25
N GLN A 222 4.90 -6.53 -14.87
CA GLN A 222 5.36 -7.55 -13.92
C GLN A 222 4.75 -7.39 -12.52
N ARG A 223 4.64 -6.16 -11.99
CA ARG A 223 4.04 -5.91 -10.68
C ARG A 223 2.55 -6.21 -10.65
N VAL A 224 1.81 -5.84 -11.69
CA VAL A 224 0.39 -6.20 -11.81
C VAL A 224 0.22 -7.72 -11.86
N LYS A 225 1.06 -8.43 -12.64
CA LYS A 225 1.06 -9.90 -12.64
C LYS A 225 1.31 -10.52 -11.26
N GLN A 226 2.17 -9.91 -10.45
CA GLN A 226 2.43 -10.35 -9.07
C GLN A 226 1.23 -10.11 -8.16
N SER A 227 0.62 -8.92 -8.20
CA SER A 227 -0.61 -8.61 -7.44
C SER A 227 -1.74 -9.56 -7.83
N ARG A 228 -1.98 -9.76 -9.14
CA ARG A 228 -2.95 -10.74 -9.66
C ARG A 228 -2.72 -12.14 -9.11
N THR A 229 -1.48 -12.65 -9.19
CA THR A 229 -1.14 -13.99 -8.65
C THR A 229 -1.43 -14.09 -7.15
N LYS A 230 -1.19 -13.01 -6.39
CA LYS A 230 -1.50 -12.98 -4.95
C LYS A 230 -3.01 -12.99 -4.71
N ALA A 231 -3.77 -12.15 -5.41
CA ALA A 231 -5.23 -12.08 -5.27
C ALA A 231 -5.90 -13.43 -5.60
N VAL A 232 -5.50 -14.06 -6.71
CA VAL A 232 -5.97 -15.40 -7.07
C VAL A 232 -5.62 -16.44 -6.00
N LYS A 233 -4.42 -16.39 -5.44
CA LYS A 233 -4.03 -17.29 -4.35
C LYS A 233 -4.89 -17.07 -3.10
N VAL A 234 -5.17 -15.82 -2.73
CA VAL A 234 -6.05 -15.51 -1.60
C VAL A 234 -7.46 -16.08 -1.82
N LEU A 235 -8.01 -15.97 -3.03
CA LEU A 235 -9.30 -16.57 -3.38
C LEU A 235 -9.29 -18.10 -3.29
N GLN A 236 -8.20 -18.74 -3.70
CA GLN A 236 -8.03 -20.19 -3.59
C GLN A 236 -7.94 -20.66 -2.12
N ASP A 237 -7.28 -19.87 -1.28
CA ASP A 237 -7.07 -20.19 0.14
C ASP A 237 -8.29 -19.81 1.01
N ALA A 238 -9.27 -19.06 0.48
CA ALA A 238 -10.43 -18.54 1.22
C ALA A 238 -11.54 -19.57 1.50
N GLY A 239 -11.46 -20.78 0.93
CA GLY A 239 -12.45 -21.84 1.17
C GLY A 239 -13.85 -21.55 0.60
N LEU A 240 -13.90 -20.80 -0.50
CA LEU A 240 -15.13 -20.44 -1.21
C LEU A 240 -15.74 -21.65 -1.93
N ALA A 241 -17.01 -21.52 -2.35
CA ALA A 241 -17.62 -22.51 -3.24
C ALA A 241 -16.99 -22.41 -4.65
N ASP A 242 -16.75 -23.55 -5.31
CA ASP A 242 -16.03 -23.62 -6.59
C ASP A 242 -16.55 -22.64 -7.66
N GLY A 243 -17.87 -22.51 -7.79
CA GLY A 243 -18.48 -21.58 -8.76
C GLY A 243 -18.16 -20.11 -8.47
N VAL A 244 -18.32 -19.70 -7.21
CA VAL A 244 -18.03 -18.32 -6.76
C VAL A 244 -16.53 -18.03 -6.90
N GLN A 245 -15.68 -18.99 -6.54
CA GLN A 245 -14.24 -18.84 -6.67
C GLN A 245 -13.81 -18.66 -8.13
N GLN A 246 -14.39 -19.44 -9.05
CA GLN A 246 -14.10 -19.32 -10.49
C GLN A 246 -14.54 -17.97 -11.05
N GLU A 247 -15.74 -17.50 -10.70
CA GLU A 247 -16.26 -16.19 -11.11
C GLU A 247 -15.36 -15.05 -10.62
N LEU A 248 -15.02 -15.05 -9.34
CA LEU A 248 -14.13 -14.02 -8.75
C LEU A 248 -12.72 -14.07 -9.34
N THR A 249 -12.18 -15.27 -9.59
CA THR A 249 -10.87 -15.42 -10.25
C THR A 249 -10.90 -14.85 -11.67
N ALA A 250 -11.95 -15.14 -12.44
CA ALA A 250 -12.13 -14.59 -13.78
C ALA A 250 -12.24 -13.06 -13.75
N LEU A 251 -12.91 -12.50 -12.74
CA LEU A 251 -13.04 -11.06 -12.55
C LEU A 251 -11.69 -10.41 -12.21
N VAL A 252 -10.86 -11.04 -11.36
CA VAL A 252 -9.49 -10.59 -11.09
C VAL A 252 -8.65 -10.57 -12.38
N ASP A 253 -8.73 -11.65 -13.17
CA ASP A 253 -7.99 -11.77 -14.42
C ASP A 253 -8.43 -10.71 -15.45
N SER A 254 -9.74 -10.50 -15.63
CA SER A 254 -10.26 -9.49 -16.56
C SER A 254 -9.88 -8.08 -16.13
N THR A 255 -10.00 -7.77 -14.83
CA THR A 255 -9.66 -6.46 -14.27
C THR A 255 -8.17 -6.17 -14.44
N ALA A 256 -7.30 -7.13 -14.12
CA ALA A 256 -5.86 -6.97 -14.28
C ALA A 256 -5.45 -6.74 -15.74
N ASN A 257 -6.05 -7.49 -16.68
CA ASN A 257 -5.72 -7.38 -18.09
C ASN A 257 -6.19 -6.03 -18.68
N ALA A 258 -7.44 -5.64 -18.41
CA ALA A 258 -7.98 -4.36 -18.87
C ALA A 258 -7.18 -3.17 -18.30
N PHE A 259 -6.85 -3.23 -17.00
CA PHE A 259 -6.06 -2.19 -16.34
C PHE A 259 -4.66 -2.06 -16.95
N VAL A 260 -3.99 -3.18 -17.22
CA VAL A 260 -2.67 -3.17 -17.85
C VAL A 260 -2.72 -2.62 -19.27
N GLU A 261 -3.73 -3.00 -20.05
CA GLU A 261 -3.89 -2.54 -21.44
C GLU A 261 -4.08 -1.02 -21.49
N GLU A 262 -5.01 -0.49 -20.70
CA GLU A 262 -5.29 0.95 -20.62
C GLU A 262 -4.08 1.74 -20.12
N LYS A 263 -3.53 1.36 -18.96
CA LYS A 263 -2.46 2.14 -18.32
C LYS A 263 -1.11 1.98 -19.01
N ALA A 264 -0.83 0.86 -19.66
CA ALA A 264 0.36 0.76 -20.51
C ALA A 264 0.24 1.66 -21.74
N ALA A 265 -0.93 1.74 -22.38
CA ALA A 265 -1.15 2.64 -23.51
C ALA A 265 -0.95 4.11 -23.11
N GLU A 266 -1.43 4.53 -21.93
CA GLU A 266 -1.17 5.89 -21.41
C GLU A 266 0.34 6.20 -21.29
N LEU A 267 1.15 5.24 -20.83
CA LEU A 267 2.60 5.39 -20.70
C LEU A 267 3.33 5.31 -22.06
N GLU A 268 2.79 4.56 -23.02
CA GLU A 268 3.31 4.49 -24.38
C GLU A 268 3.10 5.83 -25.11
N LEU A 269 1.94 6.47 -24.95
CA LEU A 269 1.67 7.82 -25.45
C LEU A 269 2.68 8.86 -24.92
N LEU A 270 3.09 8.74 -23.66
CA LEU A 270 4.12 9.61 -23.08
C LEU A 270 5.48 9.42 -23.78
N SER A 271 5.80 8.18 -24.19
CA SER A 271 7.02 7.89 -24.95
C SER A 271 6.95 8.49 -26.36
N GLU A 272 5.79 8.42 -27.00
CA GLU A 272 5.55 9.06 -28.30
C GLU A 272 5.71 10.58 -28.21
N GLU A 273 5.16 11.21 -27.17
CA GLU A 273 5.32 12.65 -26.93
C GLU A 273 6.80 13.06 -26.84
N VAL A 274 7.61 12.30 -26.10
CA VAL A 274 9.07 12.52 -26.01
C VAL A 274 9.73 12.42 -27.38
N MET A 275 9.30 11.51 -28.26
CA MET A 275 9.87 11.35 -29.60
C MET A 275 9.44 12.47 -30.55
N THR A 276 8.22 12.98 -30.43
CA THR A 276 7.73 14.09 -31.28
C THR A 276 8.40 15.43 -31.01
N MET A 277 9.06 15.59 -29.84
CA MET A 277 9.78 16.80 -29.42
C MET A 277 11.09 17.10 -30.17
N GLY A 278 11.17 16.82 -31.47
CA GLY A 278 12.36 17.18 -32.23
C GLY A 278 12.22 16.99 -33.72
N ILE A 279 11.35 17.81 -34.30
CA ILE A 279 11.70 18.52 -35.54
C ILE A 279 12.08 19.94 -35.07
N ASP A 280 13.27 20.10 -34.50
CA ASP A 280 13.76 21.41 -34.07
C ASP A 280 15.16 21.64 -34.64
N GLU A 281 15.42 22.88 -35.06
CA GLU A 281 16.23 23.32 -36.21
C GLU A 281 17.72 22.91 -36.28
N SER A 282 18.26 22.20 -35.27
CA SER A 282 19.65 21.73 -35.29
C SER A 282 19.94 20.66 -36.34
N ASP A 283 18.93 19.89 -36.77
CA ASP A 283 19.07 18.95 -37.91
C ASP A 283 19.05 19.66 -39.26
N VAL A 284 18.58 20.92 -39.32
CA VAL A 284 18.61 21.76 -40.54
C VAL A 284 19.96 22.47 -40.68
N ALA A 285 20.63 22.78 -39.57
CA ALA A 285 21.93 23.44 -39.56
C ALA A 285 23.10 22.52 -39.93
N ALA A 286 22.95 21.20 -39.82
CA ALA A 286 23.95 20.22 -40.28
C ALA A 286 23.91 19.94 -41.79
N GLY A 287 22.97 20.56 -42.52
CA GLY A 287 22.75 20.39 -43.96
C GLY A 287 22.99 21.63 -44.82
N ARG A 288 23.72 22.64 -44.32
CA ARG A 288 24.15 23.81 -45.11
C ARG A 288 25.65 24.04 -45.01
#